data_AF-A0A351SDA2-F1
#
_entry.id   AF-A0A351SDA2-F1
#
_cell.length_a   1.000
_cell.length_b   1.000
_cell.length_c   1.000
_cell.angle_alpha   90.00
_cell.angle_beta   90.00
_cell.angle_gamma   90.00
#
_symmetry.space_group_name_H-M   'P 1'
#
loop_
_entity.id
_entity.type
_entity.pdbx_description
1 polymer ?
#
loop_
_entity_poly.entity_id
_entity_poly.type
_entity_poly.pdbx_seq_one_letter_code
_entity_poly.pdbx_strand_id
1 'polypeptide(L)' 'RHWEIIDFLRAYYAEYQLTPALRILTRKIGLALGKDKGNVEYLLSLFPVGPLKQACKFSGLPKPTGCV' A
#
# COMPACT_ATOMS: atom_id res chain seq x y z
N ARG A 1 -4.10 -12.26 0.24
CA ARG A 1 -3.34 -11.40 1.18
C ARG A 1 -2.50 -10.36 0.43
N HIS A 2 -1.35 -10.69 -0.16
CA HIS A 2 -0.54 -9.69 -0.91
C HIS A 2 -1.28 -9.07 -2.11
N TRP A 3 -1.98 -9.89 -2.90
CA TRP A 3 -2.72 -9.44 -4.08
C TRP A 3 -3.79 -8.40 -3.75
N GLU A 4 -4.48 -8.52 -2.61
CA GLU A 4 -5.49 -7.53 -2.20
C GLU A 4 -4.88 -6.13 -2.04
N ILE A 5 -3.66 -6.04 -1.52
CA ILE A 5 -2.94 -4.78 -1.35
C ILE A 5 -2.40 -4.26 -2.68
N ILE A 6 -1.96 -5.16 -3.57
CA ILE A 6 -1.45 -4.84 -4.90
C ILE A 6 -2.58 -4.29 -5.79
N ASP A 7 -3.71 -4.99 -5.83
CA ASP A 7 -4.86 -4.58 -6.62
C ASP A 7 -5.49 -3.31 -6.06
N PHE A 8 -5.51 -3.14 -4.73
CA PHE A 8 -5.89 -1.88 -4.10
C PHE A 8 -4.98 -0.72 -4.55
N LEU A 9 -3.66 -0.91 -4.56
CA LEU A 9 -2.71 0.12 -4.99
C LEU A 9 -2.86 0.46 -6.47
N ARG A 10 -3.11 -0.54 -7.33
CA ARG A 10 -3.37 -0.32 -8.76
C ARG A 10 -4.65 0.47 -8.99
N ALA A 11 -5.74 0.11 -8.30
CA ALA A 11 -7.00 0.84 -8.38
C ALA A 11 -6.84 2.28 -7.87
N TYR A 12 -6.16 2.46 -6.75
CA TYR A 12 -5.86 3.78 -6.19
C TYR A 12 -5.04 4.63 -7.17
N TYR A 13 -4.00 4.06 -7.78
CA TYR A 13 -3.20 4.80 -8.75
C TYR A 13 -3.97 5.09 -10.04
N ALA A 14 -4.83 4.19 -10.50
CA ALA A 14 -5.69 4.43 -11.65
C ALA A 14 -6.64 5.63 -11.43
N GLU A 15 -7.19 5.76 -10.21
CA GLU A 15 -8.11 6.84 -9.83
C GLU A 15 -7.41 8.17 -9.57
N TYR A 16 -6.31 8.16 -8.80
CA TYR A 16 -5.67 9.38 -8.30
C TYR A 16 -4.37 9.75 -9.03
N GLN A 17 -3.84 8.87 -9.89
CA GLN A 17 -2.54 9.03 -10.59
C GLN A 17 -1.36 9.35 -9.65
N LEU A 18 -1.48 8.96 -8.38
CA LEU A 18 -0.50 9.26 -7.33
C LEU A 18 -0.27 8.07 -6.41
N THR A 19 0.95 7.96 -5.91
CA THR A 19 1.32 6.93 -4.92
C THR A 19 1.04 7.46 -3.51
N PRO A 20 0.23 6.78 -2.69
CA PRO A 20 -0.11 7.26 -1.36
C PRO A 20 1.07 7.13 -0.40
N ALA A 21 1.18 8.04 0.56
CA ALA A 21 2.07 7.87 1.70
C ALA A 21 1.61 6.70 2.60
N LEU A 22 2.52 6.08 3.36
CA LEU A 22 2.23 4.90 4.18
C LEU A 22 1.04 5.10 5.14
N ARG A 23 0.93 6.29 5.77
CA ARG A 23 -0.18 6.63 6.67
C ARG A 23 -1.53 6.71 5.97
N ILE A 24 -1.55 7.20 4.73
CA ILE A 24 -2.79 7.27 3.94
C ILE A 24 -3.15 5.86 3.45
N LEU A 25 -2.15 5.09 3.02
CA LEU A 25 -2.31 3.71 2.57
C LEU A 25 -2.94 2.84 3.66
N THR A 26 -2.38 2.80 4.87
CA THR A 26 -2.93 2.00 5.99
C THR A 26 -4.37 2.39 6.32
N ARG A 27 -4.66 3.68 6.39
CA ARG A 27 -6.02 4.18 6.65
C ARG A 27 -7.00 3.75 5.56
N LYS A 28 -6.63 3.91 4.29
CA LYS A 28 -7.49 3.57 3.14
C LYS A 28 -7.70 2.06 3.04
N ILE A 29 -6.66 1.25 3.27
CA ILE A 29 -6.77 -0.21 3.37
C ILE A 29 -7.68 -0.60 4.52
N GLY A 30 -7.58 0.07 5.68
CA GLY A 30 -8.46 -0.17 6.82
C GLY A 30 -9.93 0.10 6.52
N LEU A 31 -10.21 1.11 5.70
CA LEU A 31 -11.57 1.43 5.24
C LEU A 31 -12.07 0.46 4.15
N ALA A 32 -11.20 0.00 3.25
CA ALA A 32 -11.60 -0.83 2.12
C ALA A 32 -11.63 -2.34 2.44
N LEU A 33 -10.66 -2.83 3.21
CA LEU A 33 -10.45 -4.25 3.48
C LEU A 33 -10.66 -4.64 4.96
N GLY A 34 -10.98 -3.66 5.82
CA GLY A 34 -11.21 -3.85 7.25
C GLY A 34 -10.04 -3.43 8.14
N LYS A 35 -10.35 -3.07 9.40
CA LYS A 35 -9.37 -2.53 10.37
C LYS A 35 -8.21 -3.49 10.65
N ASP A 36 -8.44 -4.80 10.58
CA ASP A 36 -7.42 -5.82 10.83
C ASP A 36 -6.30 -5.83 9.79
N LYS A 37 -6.57 -5.32 8.58
CA LYS A 37 -5.60 -5.20 7.48
C LYS A 37 -5.05 -3.79 7.33
N GLY A 38 -5.70 -2.79 7.93
CA GLY A 38 -5.36 -1.37 7.84
C GLY A 38 -4.28 -0.90 8.82
N ASN A 39 -3.36 -1.76 9.23
CA ASN A 39 -2.31 -1.44 10.19
C ASN A 39 -0.92 -1.71 9.64
N VAL A 40 0.08 -1.03 10.21
CA VAL A 40 1.47 -1.10 9.74
C VAL A 40 2.06 -2.50 9.97
N GLU A 41 1.70 -3.15 11.08
CA GLU A 41 2.18 -4.49 11.43
C GLU A 41 1.75 -5.54 10.40
N TYR A 42 0.49 -5.50 9.97
CA TYR A 42 -0.03 -6.35 8.90
C TYR A 42 0.72 -6.10 7.59
N LEU A 43 0.93 -4.84 7.20
CA LEU A 43 1.68 -4.53 5.99
C LEU A 43 3.16 -4.95 6.08
N LEU A 44 3.80 -4.81 7.24
CA LEU A 44 5.15 -5.30 7.48
C LEU A 44 5.23 -6.83 7.42
N SER A 45 4.22 -7.54 7.92
CA SER A 45 4.14 -9.00 7.82
C SER A 45 4.10 -9.49 6.38
N LEU A 46 3.48 -8.70 5.48
CA LEU A 46 3.43 -8.99 4.04
C LEU A 46 4.68 -8.50 3.30
N PHE A 47 5.23 -7.37 3.71
CA PHE A 47 6.27 -6.63 3.02
C PHE A 47 7.35 -6.14 4.02
N PRO A 48 8.23 -7.04 4.49
CA PRO A 48 9.12 -6.79 5.63
C PRO A 48 10.27 -5.82 5.35
N VAL A 49 10.69 -5.67 4.10
CA VAL A 49 11.81 -4.78 3.71
C VAL A 49 11.36 -3.32 3.62
N GLY A 50 10.05 -3.09 3.53
CA GLY A 50 9.48 -1.76 3.46
C GLY A 50 8.11 -1.82 2.82
N PRO A 51 7.01 -1.65 3.59
CA PRO A 51 5.68 -2.00 3.12
C PRO A 51 5.26 -1.20 1.90
N LEU A 52 5.49 0.10 1.93
CA LEU A 52 5.18 0.96 0.80
C LEU A 52 6.10 0.68 -0.40
N LYS A 53 7.41 0.56 -0.17
CA LYS A 53 8.40 0.37 -1.23
C LYS A 53 8.19 -0.96 -1.98
N GLN A 54 8.00 -2.04 -1.26
CA GLN A 54 7.73 -3.35 -1.84
C GLN A 54 6.36 -3.41 -2.48
N ALA A 55 5.30 -2.93 -1.81
CA ALA A 55 3.96 -2.95 -2.38
C ALA A 55 3.89 -2.13 -3.68
N CYS A 56 4.51 -0.95 -3.75
CA CYS A 56 4.58 -0.16 -4.98
C CYS A 56 5.35 -0.88 -6.09
N LYS A 57 6.51 -1.49 -5.76
CA LYS A 57 7.31 -2.27 -6.71
C LYS A 57 6.51 -3.42 -7.31
N PHE A 58 5.81 -4.19 -6.48
CA PHE A 58 4.99 -5.32 -6.95
C PHE A 58 3.72 -4.88 -7.68
N SER A 59 3.22 -3.69 -7.37
CA SER A 59 2.06 -3.10 -8.06
C SER A 59 2.41 -2.51 -9.43
N GLY A 60 3.69 -2.41 -9.78
CA GLY A 60 4.15 -1.75 -11.01
C GLY A 60 4.09 -0.22 -10.95
N LEU A 61 4.00 0.34 -9.74
CA LEU A 61 3.90 1.78 -9.53
C LEU A 61 5.29 2.43 -9.48
N PRO A 62 5.39 3.73 -9.87
CA PRO A 62 6.64 4.47 -9.75
C PRO A 62 7.11 4.50 -8.29
N LYS A 63 8.43 4.61 -8.11
CA LYS A 63 9.05 4.64 -6.78
C LYS A 63 8.41 5.77 -5.95
N PRO A 64 7.90 5.47 -4.73
CA PRO A 64 7.30 6.50 -3.89
C PRO A 64 8.33 7.58 -3.55
N THR A 65 8.02 8.81 -3.90
CA THR A 65 8.78 10.01 -3.53
C THR A 65 8.45 10.33 -2.06
N GLY A 66 9.46 10.38 -1.18
CA GLY A 66 9.26 10.75 0.23
C GLY A 66 9.57 9.67 1.28
N CYS A 67 10.12 8.52 0.89
CA CYS A 67 10.82 7.65 1.84
C CYS A 67 12.24 8.19 2.03
N VAL A 68 12.41 9.15 2.95
CA VAL A 68 13.70 9.42 3.61
C VAL A 68 13.93 8.41 4.72
#